data_AF-A0A8S1Q6S8-F1
#
_entry.id   AF-A0A8S1Q6S8-F1
#
_cell.length_a   1.000
_cell.length_b   1.000
_cell.length_c   1.000
_cell.angle_alpha   90.00
_cell.angle_beta   90.00
_cell.angle_gamma   90.00
#
_symmetry.space_group_name_H-M   'P 1'
#
loop_
_entity.id
_entity.type
_entity.pdbx_description
1 polymer ?
#
loop_
_entity_poly.entity_id
_entity_poly.type
_entity_poly.pdbx_seq_one_letter_code
_entity_poly.pdbx_strand_id
1 'polypeptide(L)'
;MEQGRDWTWFGIDISGKSLKEAERRHKTQQEDKKKQIQKIYLMETKADSDSTLFRSRLPQDLYFDFVSMQVMANLLFLLNKLLKICLKLTNQGIVLMTITDANVLVRKMSEFTIKDYEGNYVYSKNQYFSLKFKNLQFPKNKPFGYQYYFYLEDSVGFKEDNQIKYVPEYLIELQAFEQKAKEYTLEIIENLNFIDFFEKYKQKHSYLLKIMVKPPSDD
;
A
#
# COMPACT_ATOMS: atom_id res chain seq x y z
N MET A 1 1.86 -8.32 -34.86
CA MET A 1 3.12 -8.33 -34.07
C MET A 1 3.14 -7.03 -33.29
N GLU A 2 2.60 -7.02 -32.07
CA GLU A 2 2.81 -5.89 -31.16
C GLU A 2 4.28 -5.88 -30.78
N GLN A 3 4.99 -4.80 -31.11
CA GLN A 3 6.34 -4.56 -30.61
C GLN A 3 6.29 -4.65 -29.08
N GLY A 4 7.00 -5.62 -28.51
CA GLY A 4 7.04 -5.84 -27.07
C GLY A 4 7.51 -4.55 -26.40
N ARG A 5 6.66 -3.97 -25.54
CA ARG A 5 7.07 -2.83 -24.72
C ARG A 5 8.11 -3.29 -23.71
N ASP A 6 9.28 -2.68 -23.74
CA ASP A 6 10.37 -2.95 -22.82
C ASP A 6 10.11 -2.26 -21.49
N TRP A 7 9.30 -2.90 -20.62
CA TRP A 7 8.98 -2.33 -19.32
C TRP A 7 10.22 -2.34 -18.41
N THR A 8 10.52 -1.17 -17.86
CA THR A 8 11.51 -1.00 -16.79
C THR A 8 10.76 -0.75 -15.48
N TRP A 9 11.12 -1.48 -14.43
CA TRP A 9 10.47 -1.39 -13.13
C TRP A 9 11.44 -0.91 -12.05
N PHE A 10 11.00 0.04 -11.22
CA PHE A 10 11.77 0.55 -10.09
C PHE A 10 11.09 0.12 -8.79
N GLY A 11 11.76 -0.73 -8.03
CA GLY A 11 11.31 -1.24 -6.73
C GLY A 11 11.99 -0.53 -5.58
N ILE A 12 11.18 -0.03 -4.65
CA ILE A 12 11.65 0.72 -3.50
C ILE A 12 11.03 0.10 -2.26
N ASP A 13 11.85 -0.30 -1.30
CA ASP A 13 11.40 -0.92 -0.06
C ASP A 13 12.36 -0.54 1.08
N ILE A 14 11.87 -0.53 2.31
CA ILE A 14 12.70 -0.33 3.51
C ILE A 14 13.48 -1.58 3.90
N SER A 15 13.01 -2.74 3.46
CA SER A 15 13.55 -4.05 3.80
C SER A 15 14.46 -4.55 2.69
N GLY A 16 15.78 -4.55 2.95
CA GLY A 16 16.73 -5.22 2.05
C GLY A 16 16.43 -6.70 1.81
N LYS A 17 15.75 -7.39 2.74
CA LYS A 17 15.28 -8.78 2.53
C LYS A 17 14.18 -8.84 1.47
N SER A 18 13.24 -7.91 1.48
CA SER A 18 12.17 -7.82 0.47
C SER A 18 12.74 -7.53 -0.91
N LEU A 19 13.74 -6.65 -1.01
CA LEU A 19 14.43 -6.36 -2.27
C LEU A 19 15.18 -7.58 -2.82
N LYS A 20 15.91 -8.31 -1.97
CA LYS A 20 16.60 -9.56 -2.38
C LYS A 20 15.61 -10.59 -2.90
N GLU A 21 14.46 -10.74 -2.24
CA GLU A 21 13.42 -11.67 -2.70
C GLU A 21 12.77 -11.21 -4.01
N ALA A 22 12.54 -9.91 -4.20
CA ALA A 22 12.06 -9.35 -5.46
C ALA A 22 13.05 -9.60 -6.61
N GLU A 23 14.35 -9.41 -6.36
CA GLU A 23 15.42 -9.71 -7.33
C GLU A 23 15.44 -11.20 -7.69
N ARG A 24 15.38 -12.08 -6.69
CA ARG A 24 15.35 -13.54 -6.89
C ARG A 24 14.17 -13.96 -7.75
N ARG A 25 12.96 -13.49 -7.43
CA ARG A 25 11.73 -13.75 -8.21
C ARG A 25 11.85 -13.24 -9.64
N HIS A 26 12.45 -12.07 -9.83
CA HIS A 26 12.68 -11.54 -11.17
C HIS A 26 13.59 -12.45 -11.99
N LYS A 27 14.70 -12.94 -11.42
CA LYS A 27 15.63 -13.87 -12.08
C LYS A 27 14.94 -15.17 -12.48
N THR A 28 14.24 -15.83 -11.56
CA THR A 28 13.49 -17.07 -11.85
C THR A 28 12.50 -16.91 -12.99
N GLN A 29 11.74 -15.82 -13.00
CA GLN A 29 10.77 -15.61 -14.08
C GLN A 29 11.44 -15.28 -15.44
N GLN A 30 12.66 -14.73 -15.45
CA GLN A 30 13.43 -14.50 -16.69
C GLN A 30 13.87 -15.84 -17.29
N GLU A 31 14.33 -16.77 -16.45
CA GLU A 31 14.70 -18.13 -16.83
C GLU A 31 13.51 -18.88 -17.44
N ASP A 32 12.31 -18.69 -16.88
CA ASP A 32 11.06 -19.26 -17.38
C ASP A 32 10.57 -18.67 -18.73
N LYS A 33 11.26 -17.66 -19.31
CA LYS A 33 10.86 -16.90 -20.52
C LYS A 33 9.44 -16.31 -20.49
N LYS A 34 8.88 -16.06 -19.31
CA LYS A 34 7.49 -15.61 -19.11
C LYS A 34 7.27 -14.09 -19.26
N LYS A 35 8.12 -13.31 -19.94
CA LYS A 35 8.28 -11.87 -19.57
C LYS A 35 7.95 -10.75 -20.56
N GLN A 36 7.33 -9.73 -19.96
CA GLN A 36 7.13 -8.35 -20.45
C GLN A 36 8.02 -7.32 -19.70
N ILE A 37 8.54 -7.61 -18.50
CA ILE A 37 9.43 -6.70 -17.74
C ILE A 37 10.89 -7.09 -17.97
N GLN A 38 11.64 -6.21 -18.62
CA GLN A 38 13.03 -6.48 -19.00
C GLN A 38 14.04 -6.12 -17.92
N LYS A 39 13.84 -5.00 -17.21
CA LYS A 39 14.81 -4.44 -16.28
C LYS A 39 14.15 -4.09 -14.96
N ILE A 40 14.86 -4.38 -13.86
CA ILE A 40 14.48 -3.94 -12.52
C ILE A 40 15.60 -3.13 -11.89
N TYR A 41 15.23 -2.07 -11.18
CA TYR A 41 16.12 -1.28 -10.33
C TYR A 41 15.58 -1.31 -8.92
N LEU A 42 16.39 -1.74 -7.96
CA LEU A 42 15.97 -1.93 -6.57
C LEU A 42 16.71 -0.95 -5.66
N MET A 43 15.97 -0.28 -4.78
CA MET A 43 16.54 0.69 -3.85
C MET A 43 16.01 0.48 -2.44
N GLU A 44 16.93 0.30 -1.50
CA GLU A 44 16.62 0.30 -0.08
C GLU A 44 16.51 1.73 0.43
N THR A 45 15.32 2.10 0.92
CA THR A 45 15.10 3.43 1.51
C THR A 45 14.06 3.37 2.62
N LYS A 46 14.30 4.16 3.67
CA LYS A 46 13.34 4.28 4.76
C LYS A 46 12.25 5.29 4.41
N ALA A 47 11.05 5.07 4.93
CA ALA A 47 9.94 6.04 4.86
C ALA A 47 10.31 7.41 5.48
N ASP A 48 11.23 7.43 6.45
CA ASP A 48 11.72 8.64 7.11
C ASP A 48 12.86 9.35 6.36
N SER A 49 13.42 8.75 5.31
CA SER A 49 14.50 9.35 4.50
C SER A 49 14.06 10.68 3.89
N ASP A 50 15.02 11.60 3.72
CA ASP A 50 14.79 12.87 3.05
C ASP A 50 14.47 12.62 1.57
N SER A 51 13.38 13.23 1.09
CA SER A 51 13.02 13.29 -0.32
C SER A 51 14.15 13.74 -1.25
N THR A 52 15.10 14.54 -0.76
CA THR A 52 16.30 14.94 -1.52
C THR A 52 17.22 13.75 -1.79
N LEU A 53 17.38 12.84 -0.82
CA LEU A 53 18.19 11.62 -0.94
C LEU A 53 17.58 10.62 -1.93
N PHE A 54 16.24 10.55 -1.98
CA PHE A 54 15.54 9.75 -2.99
C PHE A 54 15.81 10.28 -4.40
N ARG A 55 15.67 11.59 -4.60
CA ARG A 55 15.92 12.23 -5.92
C ARG A 55 17.37 12.13 -6.35
N SER A 56 18.32 12.27 -5.42
CA SER A 56 19.75 12.21 -5.75
C SER A 56 20.21 10.81 -6.17
N ARG A 57 19.44 9.76 -5.83
CA ARG A 57 19.74 8.37 -6.21
C ARG A 57 19.09 7.96 -7.54
N LEU A 58 18.15 8.75 -8.06
CA LEU A 58 17.54 8.52 -9.35
C LEU A 58 18.22 9.37 -10.43
N PRO A 59 18.35 8.87 -11.67
CA PRO A 59 18.79 9.69 -12.79
C PRO A 59 17.91 10.94 -12.92
N GLN A 60 18.52 12.09 -13.22
CA GLN A 60 17.79 13.37 -13.26
C GLN A 60 16.69 13.37 -14.33
N ASP A 61 16.92 12.71 -15.46
CA ASP A 61 16.00 12.66 -16.60
C ASP A 61 15.01 11.48 -16.55
N LEU A 62 14.99 10.73 -15.43
CA LEU A 62 14.05 9.65 -15.25
C LEU A 62 12.67 10.19 -14.86
N TYR A 63 11.65 9.74 -15.59
CA TYR A 63 10.23 9.96 -15.28
C TYR A 63 9.47 8.64 -15.35
N PHE A 64 8.34 8.57 -14.67
CA PHE A 64 7.50 7.38 -14.55
C PHE A 64 6.13 7.59 -15.20
N ASP A 65 5.70 6.63 -16.00
CA ASP A 65 4.30 6.57 -16.48
C ASP A 65 3.36 6.04 -15.40
N PHE A 66 3.87 5.21 -14.48
CA PHE A 66 3.11 4.62 -13.40
C PHE A 66 3.90 4.65 -12.09
N VAL A 67 3.23 5.06 -11.01
CA VAL A 67 3.71 4.88 -9.63
C VAL A 67 2.70 4.01 -8.91
N SER A 68 3.13 2.83 -8.43
CA SER A 68 2.27 1.89 -7.70
C SER A 68 2.65 1.84 -6.23
N MET A 69 1.71 2.17 -5.36
CA MET A 69 1.87 2.26 -3.90
C MET A 69 0.81 1.38 -3.23
N GLN A 70 1.02 0.07 -3.30
CA GLN A 70 0.09 -0.92 -2.78
C GLN A 70 0.32 -1.16 -1.29
N VAL A 71 -0.74 -1.05 -0.47
CA VAL A 71 -0.75 -1.40 0.96
C VAL A 71 0.40 -0.73 1.74
N MET A 72 0.75 0.50 1.36
CA MET A 72 1.90 1.23 1.92
C MET A 72 1.56 2.63 2.39
N ALA A 73 0.52 3.26 1.85
CA ALA A 73 0.22 4.67 2.11
C ALA A 73 0.00 4.96 3.60
N ASN A 74 -0.68 4.06 4.31
CA ASN A 74 -0.96 4.18 5.74
C ASN A 74 0.31 4.09 6.61
N LEU A 75 1.42 3.50 6.11
CA LEU A 75 2.71 3.45 6.80
C LEU A 75 3.52 4.75 6.60
N LEU A 76 3.26 5.46 5.51
CA LEU A 76 3.93 6.73 5.22
C LEU A 76 3.24 7.85 5.99
N PHE A 77 3.64 7.99 7.26
CA PHE A 77 3.15 8.95 8.25
C PHE A 77 2.98 10.42 7.77
N LEU A 78 3.61 10.79 6.66
CA LEU A 78 3.56 12.14 6.13
C LEU A 78 3.26 12.07 4.64
N LEU A 79 1.99 12.34 4.30
CA LEU A 79 1.48 12.47 2.94
C LEU A 79 2.39 13.30 2.01
N ASN A 80 3.08 14.30 2.58
CA ASN A 80 4.09 15.11 1.88
C ASN A 80 5.21 14.28 1.22
N LYS A 81 5.60 13.14 1.78
CA LYS A 81 6.68 12.31 1.21
C LYS A 81 6.19 11.46 0.05
N LEU A 82 5.00 10.88 0.21
CA LEU A 82 4.29 10.12 -0.82
C LEU A 82 4.15 10.96 -2.10
N LEU A 83 3.64 12.18 -1.95
CA LEU A 83 3.36 13.07 -3.07
C LEU A 83 4.63 13.62 -3.74
N LYS A 84 5.76 13.71 -3.01
CA LYS A 84 7.04 14.10 -3.61
C LYS A 84 7.61 13.07 -4.58
N ILE A 85 7.29 11.78 -4.43
CA ILE A 85 7.64 10.74 -5.41
C ILE A 85 6.88 10.98 -6.72
N CYS A 86 5.63 11.44 -6.61
CA CYS A 86 4.76 11.72 -7.75
C CYS A 86 5.27 12.89 -8.61
N LEU A 87 6.19 13.72 -8.10
CA LEU A 87 6.85 14.77 -8.89
C LEU A 87 7.79 14.23 -9.99
N LYS A 88 8.03 12.92 -10.02
CA LYS A 88 8.74 12.23 -11.12
C LYS A 88 7.78 11.52 -12.08
N LEU A 89 6.47 11.78 -12.00
CA LEU A 89 5.53 11.30 -13.00
C LEU A 89 5.63 12.12 -14.29
N THR A 90 5.31 11.49 -15.41
CA THR A 90 5.02 12.21 -16.65
C THR A 90 3.69 12.97 -16.52
N ASN A 91 3.41 13.92 -17.43
CA ASN A 91 2.17 14.70 -17.40
C ASN A 91 0.87 13.87 -17.50
N GLN A 92 0.98 12.61 -17.95
CA GLN A 92 -0.14 11.66 -18.05
C GLN A 92 0.09 10.44 -17.13
N GLY A 93 1.04 10.56 -16.20
CA GLY A 93 1.42 9.47 -15.32
C GLY A 93 0.30 9.14 -14.33
N ILE A 94 0.13 7.85 -14.04
CA ILE A 94 -0.93 7.36 -13.16
C ILE A 94 -0.35 6.90 -11.83
N VAL A 95 -0.96 7.34 -10.74
CA VAL A 95 -0.71 6.79 -9.39
C VAL A 95 -1.76 5.73 -9.08
N LEU A 96 -1.30 4.50 -8.85
CA LEU A 96 -2.12 3.40 -8.36
C LEU A 96 -1.86 3.23 -6.86
N MET A 97 -2.90 3.34 -6.04
CA MET A 97 -2.75 3.29 -4.60
C MET A 97 -3.88 2.48 -3.97
N THR A 98 -3.54 1.70 -2.95
CA THR A 98 -4.51 1.09 -2.04
C THR A 98 -4.28 1.64 -0.64
N ILE A 99 -5.36 2.17 -0.05
CA ILE A 99 -5.35 2.77 1.28
C ILE A 99 -6.47 2.18 2.10
N THR A 100 -6.26 2.14 3.42
CA THR A 100 -7.33 1.76 4.34
C THR A 100 -8.37 2.88 4.44
N ASP A 101 -9.64 2.53 4.26
CA ASP A 101 -10.76 3.47 4.45
C ASP A 101 -10.90 3.84 5.94
N ALA A 102 -10.51 5.07 6.26
CA ALA A 102 -10.53 5.59 7.62
C ALA A 102 -11.95 5.60 8.22
N ASN A 103 -13.00 5.85 7.44
CA ASN A 103 -14.37 5.90 7.95
C ASN A 103 -14.87 4.52 8.34
N VAL A 104 -14.57 3.50 7.52
CA VAL A 104 -14.90 2.11 7.84
C VAL A 104 -14.18 1.66 9.11
N LEU A 105 -12.91 2.03 9.25
CA LEU A 105 -12.08 1.65 10.37
C LEU A 105 -12.55 2.32 11.66
N VAL A 106 -12.81 3.64 11.64
CA VAL A 106 -13.36 4.38 12.78
C VAL A 106 -14.73 3.82 13.19
N ARG A 107 -15.62 3.53 12.23
CA ARG A 107 -16.93 2.93 12.51
C ARG A 107 -16.80 1.56 13.20
N LYS A 108 -15.93 0.68 12.69
CA LYS A 108 -15.67 -0.63 13.30
C LYS A 108 -15.15 -0.49 14.73
N MET A 109 -14.26 0.47 14.97
CA MET A 109 -13.73 0.74 16.31
C MET A 109 -14.79 1.33 17.24
N SER A 110 -15.72 2.17 16.77
CA SER A 110 -16.78 2.69 17.62
C SER A 110 -17.83 1.64 18.01
N GLU A 111 -18.11 0.67 17.14
CA GLU A 111 -19.17 -0.32 17.36
C GLU A 111 -18.70 -1.56 18.13
N PHE A 112 -17.43 -1.94 17.98
CA PHE A 112 -16.99 -3.30 18.31
C PHE A 112 -15.68 -3.37 19.10
N THR A 113 -15.25 -2.24 19.65
CA THR A 113 -14.03 -2.22 20.45
C THR A 113 -14.27 -2.71 21.88
N ILE A 114 -13.24 -3.35 22.43
CA ILE A 114 -13.07 -3.62 23.84
C ILE A 114 -11.85 -2.84 24.37
N LYS A 115 -11.77 -2.66 25.68
CA LYS A 115 -10.58 -2.11 26.33
C LYS A 115 -9.60 -3.23 26.68
N ASP A 116 -8.32 -3.07 26.34
CA ASP A 116 -7.25 -3.92 26.87
C ASP A 116 -6.84 -3.49 28.28
N TYR A 117 -5.90 -4.23 28.90
CA TYR A 117 -5.41 -3.96 30.26
C TYR A 117 -4.70 -2.60 30.39
N GLU A 118 -4.17 -2.06 29.29
CA GLU A 118 -3.53 -0.73 29.24
C GLU A 118 -4.56 0.39 28.96
N GLY A 119 -5.84 0.03 28.77
CA GLY A 119 -6.90 0.96 28.43
C GLY A 119 -6.90 1.38 26.95
N ASN A 120 -6.20 0.68 26.06
CA ASN A 120 -6.33 0.90 24.62
C ASN A 120 -7.63 0.29 24.10
N TYR A 121 -8.13 0.85 23.00
CA TYR A 121 -9.26 0.33 22.25
C TYR A 121 -8.78 -0.74 21.28
N VAL A 122 -9.24 -1.97 21.44
CA VAL A 122 -8.86 -3.11 20.59
C VAL A 122 -10.09 -3.65 19.86
N TYR A 123 -9.92 -3.97 18.59
CA TYR A 123 -10.88 -4.74 17.79
C TYR A 123 -10.26 -6.10 17.46
N SER A 124 -10.91 -7.18 17.89
CA SER A 124 -10.42 -8.56 17.71
C SER A 124 -11.58 -9.55 17.50
N LYS A 125 -12.55 -9.19 16.65
CA LYS A 125 -13.77 -9.98 16.42
C LYS A 125 -13.56 -11.26 15.59
N ASN A 126 -12.40 -11.41 14.96
CA ASN A 126 -12.03 -12.60 14.20
C ASN A 126 -10.56 -12.94 14.44
N GLN A 127 -10.14 -14.11 13.97
CA GLN A 127 -8.77 -14.58 14.12
C GLN A 127 -7.77 -13.93 13.15
N TYR A 128 -8.26 -13.42 12.02
CA TYR A 128 -7.44 -13.00 10.89
C TYR A 128 -6.79 -11.63 11.10
N PHE A 129 -7.47 -10.68 11.74
CA PHE A 129 -6.91 -9.35 11.93
C PHE A 129 -7.31 -8.71 13.26
N SER A 130 -6.45 -7.80 13.72
CA SER A 130 -6.68 -7.01 14.94
C SER A 130 -6.29 -5.56 14.72
N LEU A 131 -7.03 -4.65 15.34
CA LEU A 131 -6.75 -3.21 15.35
C LEU A 131 -6.60 -2.73 16.79
N LYS A 132 -5.68 -1.80 17.03
CA LYS A 132 -5.49 -1.15 18.34
C LYS A 132 -5.35 0.37 18.20
N PHE A 133 -6.09 1.12 19.02
CA PHE A 133 -6.05 2.58 19.13
C PHE A 133 -5.79 3.00 20.56
N LYS A 134 -4.97 4.04 20.73
CA LYS A 134 -4.82 4.72 22.03
C LYS A 134 -6.03 5.59 22.37
N ASN A 135 -6.65 6.21 21.35
CA ASN A 135 -7.78 7.11 21.49
C ASN A 135 -8.71 6.99 20.27
N LEU A 136 -10.01 7.20 20.45
CA LEU A 136 -11.04 7.22 19.41
C LEU A 136 -11.60 8.62 19.14
N GLN A 137 -10.92 9.67 19.61
CA GLN A 137 -11.28 11.05 19.29
C GLN A 137 -10.50 11.51 18.05
N PHE A 138 -11.24 11.96 17.04
CA PHE A 138 -10.70 12.42 15.76
C PHE A 138 -11.19 13.85 15.45
N PRO A 139 -10.58 14.89 16.04
CA PRO A 139 -10.94 16.28 15.76
C PRO A 139 -10.87 16.65 14.27
N LYS A 140 -11.95 17.23 13.74
CA LYS A 140 -12.06 17.64 12.32
C LYS A 140 -11.03 18.68 11.89
N ASN A 141 -10.53 19.50 12.81
CA ASN A 141 -9.52 20.53 12.54
C ASN A 141 -8.09 19.99 12.42
N LYS A 142 -7.88 18.69 12.61
CA LYS A 142 -6.58 18.03 12.49
C LYS A 142 -6.74 16.75 11.68
N PRO A 143 -6.73 16.77 10.35
CA PRO A 143 -7.05 15.58 9.54
C PRO A 143 -5.93 14.52 9.48
N PHE A 144 -4.74 14.81 10.00
CA PHE A 144 -3.56 13.95 9.89
C PHE A 144 -2.98 13.53 11.25
N GLY A 145 -2.25 12.42 11.24
CA GLY A 145 -1.43 11.98 12.37
C GLY A 145 -2.14 11.08 13.38
N TYR A 146 -3.31 10.54 13.03
CA TYR A 146 -4.02 9.57 13.86
C TYR A 146 -3.44 8.18 13.67
N GLN A 147 -2.59 7.79 14.61
CA GLN A 147 -1.96 6.48 14.61
C GLN A 147 -2.91 5.40 15.09
N TYR A 148 -2.89 4.26 14.41
CA TYR A 148 -3.42 2.99 14.87
C TYR A 148 -2.39 1.89 14.72
N TYR A 149 -2.69 0.74 15.29
CA TYR A 149 -1.82 -0.43 15.30
C TYR A 149 -2.58 -1.55 14.60
N PHE A 150 -1.98 -2.14 13.57
CA PHE A 150 -2.60 -3.17 12.75
C PHE A 150 -1.85 -4.50 12.86
N TYR A 151 -2.62 -5.58 12.83
CA TYR A 151 -2.17 -6.95 12.71
C TYR A 151 -3.04 -7.67 11.70
N LEU A 152 -2.42 -8.43 10.82
CA LEU A 152 -3.04 -9.33 9.86
C LEU A 152 -2.24 -10.63 9.84
N GLU A 153 -2.93 -11.74 10.09
CA GLU A 153 -2.37 -13.09 10.07
C GLU A 153 -1.58 -13.34 8.78
N ASP A 154 -0.41 -13.96 8.93
CA ASP A 154 0.56 -14.28 7.86
C ASP A 154 1.07 -13.10 7.01
N SER A 155 0.76 -11.85 7.38
CA SER A 155 1.10 -10.69 6.53
C SER A 155 1.66 -9.49 7.29
N VAL A 156 0.95 -8.97 8.29
CA VAL A 156 1.31 -7.72 8.98
C VAL A 156 1.40 -7.94 10.48
N GLY A 157 2.55 -7.58 11.05
CA GLY A 157 2.83 -7.84 12.47
C GLY A 157 3.18 -9.31 12.72
N PHE A 158 3.19 -9.70 13.98
CA PHE A 158 3.50 -11.07 14.38
C PHE A 158 2.71 -11.45 15.64
N LYS A 159 2.31 -12.71 15.76
CA LYS A 159 1.62 -13.24 16.93
C LYS A 159 2.35 -14.46 17.46
N GLU A 160 2.77 -14.41 18.71
CA GLU A 160 3.45 -15.50 19.42
C GLU A 160 2.94 -15.55 20.85
N ASP A 161 2.66 -16.75 21.37
CA ASP A 161 2.15 -16.97 22.73
C ASP A 161 0.96 -16.06 23.11
N ASN A 162 0.01 -15.89 22.18
CA ASN A 162 -1.13 -14.98 22.29
C ASN A 162 -0.79 -13.48 22.44
N GLN A 163 0.46 -13.09 22.26
CA GLN A 163 0.89 -11.69 22.20
C GLN A 163 1.00 -11.24 20.75
N ILE A 164 0.35 -10.12 20.43
CA ILE A 164 0.41 -9.51 19.10
C ILE A 164 1.41 -8.36 19.10
N LYS A 165 2.43 -8.47 18.26
CA LYS A 165 3.30 -7.38 17.86
C LYS A 165 2.70 -6.67 16.65
N TYR A 166 1.99 -5.58 16.92
CA TYR A 166 1.35 -4.75 15.91
C TYR A 166 2.34 -3.89 15.11
N VAL A 167 1.96 -3.53 13.89
CA VAL A 167 2.64 -2.51 13.07
C VAL A 167 1.89 -1.18 13.19
N PRO A 168 2.57 -0.05 13.43
CA PRO A 168 1.92 1.25 13.47
C PRO A 168 1.58 1.75 12.06
N GLU A 169 0.35 2.21 11.89
CA GLU A 169 -0.21 2.80 10.68
C GLU A 169 -0.96 4.09 11.01
N TYR A 170 -1.32 4.87 10.00
CA TYR A 170 -1.99 6.15 10.17
C TYR A 170 -3.26 6.22 9.34
N LEU A 171 -4.31 6.81 9.93
CA LEU A 171 -5.53 7.11 9.21
C LEU A 171 -5.26 8.15 8.13
N ILE A 172 -5.84 7.91 6.96
CA ILE A 172 -5.83 8.83 5.84
C ILE A 172 -7.27 9.32 5.67
N GLU A 173 -7.50 10.57 6.04
CA GLU A 173 -8.77 11.23 5.73
C GLU A 173 -8.75 11.61 4.24
N LEU A 174 -9.70 11.08 3.47
CA LEU A 174 -9.68 11.13 2.02
C LEU A 174 -9.81 12.56 1.48
N GLN A 175 -10.64 13.41 2.09
CA GLN A 175 -10.83 14.79 1.61
C GLN A 175 -9.54 15.60 1.78
N ALA A 176 -8.89 15.48 2.93
CA ALA A 176 -7.60 16.10 3.19
C ALA A 176 -6.50 15.52 2.30
N PHE A 177 -6.55 14.22 2.00
CA PHE A 177 -5.66 13.59 1.02
C PHE A 177 -5.84 14.21 -0.38
N GLU A 178 -7.07 14.30 -0.87
CA GLU A 178 -7.40 14.85 -2.18
C GLU A 178 -6.95 16.32 -2.31
N GLN A 179 -7.22 17.13 -1.29
CA GLN A 179 -6.77 18.53 -1.25
C GLN A 179 -5.24 18.60 -1.37
N LYS A 180 -4.52 17.73 -0.66
CA LYS A 180 -3.07 17.69 -0.74
C LYS A 180 -2.58 17.22 -2.10
N ALA A 181 -3.22 16.22 -2.69
CA ALA A 181 -2.86 15.69 -4.00
C ALA A 181 -2.93 16.78 -5.09
N LYS A 182 -3.93 17.67 -5.01
CA LYS A 182 -4.08 18.83 -5.92
C LYS A 182 -2.89 19.79 -5.88
N GLU A 183 -2.24 19.96 -4.73
CA GLU A 183 -1.01 20.77 -4.62
C GLU A 183 0.15 20.20 -5.47
N TYR A 184 0.08 18.92 -5.83
CA TYR A 184 1.07 18.21 -6.65
C TYR A 184 0.55 17.93 -8.07
N THR A 185 -0.48 18.66 -8.52
CA THR A 185 -1.09 18.51 -9.85
C THR A 185 -1.77 17.15 -10.09
N LEU A 186 -2.06 16.42 -9.01
CA LEU A 186 -2.75 15.13 -9.10
C LEU A 186 -4.25 15.32 -8.91
N GLU A 187 -5.03 14.55 -9.65
CA GLU A 187 -6.46 14.42 -9.48
C GLU A 187 -6.85 12.96 -9.24
N ILE A 188 -7.90 12.75 -8.45
CA ILE A 188 -8.45 11.41 -8.22
C ILE A 188 -9.35 11.07 -9.40
N ILE A 189 -8.93 10.11 -10.23
CA ILE A 189 -9.70 9.64 -11.38
C ILE A 189 -10.60 8.43 -11.05
N GLU A 190 -10.27 7.66 -10.01
CA GLU A 190 -11.08 6.55 -9.51
C GLU A 190 -10.84 6.36 -8.01
N ASN A 191 -11.93 6.15 -7.27
CA ASN A 191 -11.90 5.82 -5.85
C ASN A 191 -13.02 4.82 -5.55
N LEU A 192 -12.65 3.56 -5.31
CA LEU A 192 -13.56 2.46 -5.05
C LEU A 192 -13.04 1.68 -3.84
N ASN A 193 -13.94 1.28 -2.94
CA ASN A 193 -13.57 0.25 -1.97
C ASN A 193 -13.41 -1.11 -2.69
N PHE A 194 -12.80 -2.08 -2.03
CA PHE A 194 -12.49 -3.38 -2.66
C PHE A 194 -13.73 -4.15 -3.15
N ILE A 195 -14.87 -4.00 -2.47
CA ILE A 195 -16.12 -4.65 -2.88
C ILE A 195 -16.63 -4.00 -4.16
N ASP A 196 -16.71 -2.67 -4.20
CA ASP A 196 -17.17 -1.93 -5.37
C ASP A 196 -16.23 -2.11 -6.57
N PHE A 197 -14.92 -2.14 -6.33
CA PHE A 197 -13.91 -2.44 -7.36
C PHE A 197 -14.13 -3.85 -7.93
N PHE A 198 -14.29 -4.86 -7.06
CA PHE A 198 -14.54 -6.23 -7.50
C PHE A 198 -15.83 -6.32 -8.31
N GLU A 199 -16.94 -5.77 -7.81
CA GLU A 199 -18.24 -5.81 -8.49
C GLU A 199 -18.19 -5.14 -9.87
N LYS A 200 -17.53 -3.98 -9.96
CA LYS A 200 -17.35 -3.24 -11.23
C LYS A 200 -16.56 -4.03 -12.27
N TYR A 201 -15.51 -4.74 -11.86
CA TYR A 201 -14.51 -5.30 -12.78
C TYR A 201 -14.58 -6.83 -12.95
N LYS A 202 -15.25 -7.56 -12.07
CA LYS A 202 -15.28 -9.04 -12.07
C LYS A 202 -15.75 -9.65 -13.38
N GLN A 203 -16.73 -9.04 -14.06
CA GLN A 203 -17.25 -9.58 -15.32
C GLN A 203 -16.24 -9.36 -16.46
N LYS A 204 -15.77 -8.12 -16.61
CA LYS A 204 -14.78 -7.71 -17.62
C LYS A 204 -13.47 -8.50 -17.52
N HIS A 205 -13.05 -8.80 -16.30
CA HIS A 205 -11.78 -9.49 -16.01
C HIS A 205 -11.98 -10.91 -15.46
N SER A 206 -13.14 -11.52 -15.72
CA SER A 206 -13.49 -12.85 -15.20
C SER A 206 -12.49 -13.95 -15.55
N TYR A 207 -11.83 -13.85 -16.72
CA TYR A 207 -10.79 -14.79 -17.12
C TYR A 207 -9.56 -14.74 -16.20
N LEU A 208 -9.20 -13.56 -15.66
CA LEU A 208 -8.10 -13.42 -14.70
C LEU A 208 -8.43 -14.09 -13.37
N LEU A 209 -9.69 -13.99 -12.92
CA LEU A 209 -10.13 -14.67 -11.70
C LEU A 209 -10.01 -16.19 -11.82
N LYS A 210 -10.37 -16.75 -12.98
CA LYS A 210 -10.29 -18.21 -13.24
C LYS A 210 -8.86 -18.76 -13.20
N ILE A 211 -7.85 -17.96 -13.56
CA ILE A 211 -6.44 -18.39 -13.55
C ILE A 211 -5.75 -18.13 -12.20
N MET A 212 -6.28 -17.22 -11.38
CA MET A 212 -5.73 -16.92 -10.04
C MET A 212 -6.23 -17.91 -8.98
N VAL A 213 -7.44 -18.44 -9.15
CA VAL A 213 -7.92 -19.55 -8.31
C VAL A 213 -7.23 -20.81 -8.80
N LYS A 214 -6.15 -21.20 -8.12
CA LYS A 214 -5.64 -22.57 -8.26
C LYS A 214 -6.80 -23.50 -7.88
N PRO A 215 -7.20 -24.48 -8.71
CA PRO A 215 -8.10 -25.52 -8.21
C PRO A 215 -7.49 -26.08 -6.92
N PRO A 216 -8.32 -26.49 -5.94
CA PRO A 216 -7.81 -27.19 -4.76
C PRO A 216 -6.86 -28.28 -5.24
N SER A 217 -5.67 -28.37 -4.65
CA SER A 217 -4.82 -29.54 -4.88
C SER A 217 -5.60 -30.76 -4.41
N ASP A 218 -5.82 -31.71 -5.32
CA ASP A 218 -6.27 -33.05 -4.98
C ASP A 218 -5.14 -33.75 -4.21
N ASP A 219 -4.96 -33.40 -2.93
CA ASP A 219 -4.16 -34.13 -1.95
C ASP A 219 -5.05 -34.49 -0.74
#